data_AF-A0A2H3CN58-F1
#
_entry.id   AF-A0A2H3CN58-F1
#
_cell.length_a   1.000
_cell.length_b   1.000
_cell.length_c   1.000
_cell.angle_alpha   90.00
_cell.angle_beta   90.00
_cell.angle_gamma   90.00
#
_symmetry.space_group_name_H-M   'P 1'
#
loop_
_entity.id
_entity.type
_entity.pdbx_description
1 polymer ?
#
loop_
_entity_poly.entity_id
_entity_poly.type
_entity_poly.pdbx_seq_one_letter_code
_entity_poly.pdbx_strand_id
1 'polypeptide(L)'
;MSNTSLSRFEQASGCRVPIINPCPEPFTPNDFTHYEYMARSYIENVGNIEPRKYVHALSEGFRDPLIKDWFMADMHHLCSLNVTNFLLAMRMAFLPRSWDRKLRDEIRSSYQGEDEFVTAWMSRLRQNNTLLRHTHFHLSNDDLLEHFKSHIKNSLSAHQRYPEAAKEDDLMQWILIVKGIEDSQEDVNGGSESDATQCSPVIFKPTDPRLKRKRSGSSEDDVPSKRPTLSPLPSTSASVATAPLTPISPSAPSATHSPRTLLHERAHAYHIGLPGLTGEQRDWMKQKKGCFRCRRIWVFHTSPYCDIGQPDPETYRGIMQQDGTVVLDAPKHYPDSPQLPYNDEDRHWSAPKD
;
A
#
# COMPACT_ATOMS: atom_id res chain seq x y z
N MET A 1 27.77 18.84 -21.91
CA MET A 1 26.35 18.86 -21.51
C MET A 1 26.28 18.21 -20.15
N SER A 2 26.02 18.99 -19.11
CA SER A 2 25.99 18.51 -17.73
C SER A 2 24.80 17.56 -17.60
N ASN A 3 25.09 16.27 -17.40
CA ASN A 3 24.07 15.26 -17.19
C ASN A 3 23.57 15.43 -15.76
N THR A 4 22.62 16.34 -15.56
CA THR A 4 21.88 16.44 -14.30
C THR A 4 21.12 15.12 -14.17
N SER A 5 21.62 14.21 -13.33
CA SER A 5 20.92 12.97 -13.01
C SER A 5 19.60 13.35 -12.35
N LEU A 6 18.52 13.41 -13.15
CA LEU A 6 17.19 13.62 -12.63
C LEU A 6 16.83 12.45 -11.72
N SER A 7 16.22 12.75 -10.57
CA SER A 7 15.67 11.72 -9.71
C SER A 7 14.60 10.95 -10.47
N ARG A 8 14.57 9.62 -10.37
CA ARG A 8 13.53 8.78 -10.99
C ARG A 8 12.12 9.22 -10.57
N PHE A 9 11.96 9.63 -9.31
CA PHE A 9 10.71 10.12 -8.76
C PHE A 9 10.85 11.53 -8.20
N GLU A 10 9.86 12.37 -8.45
CA GLU A 10 9.81 13.74 -7.95
C GLU A 10 8.40 14.08 -7.44
N GLN A 11 8.32 14.70 -6.26
CA GLN A 11 7.12 15.35 -5.75
C GLN A 11 7.53 16.60 -5.00
N ALA A 12 7.07 17.78 -5.43
CA ALA A 12 7.39 19.01 -4.72
C ALA A 12 6.64 19.14 -3.38
N SER A 13 5.44 18.58 -3.29
CA SER A 13 4.65 18.50 -2.07
C SER A 13 3.60 17.40 -2.17
N GLY A 14 3.02 17.00 -1.03
CA GLY A 14 1.96 15.99 -1.00
C GLY A 14 0.73 16.35 -1.85
N CYS A 15 0.48 17.61 -2.20
CA CYS A 15 -0.63 18.00 -3.09
C CYS A 15 -0.25 18.02 -4.59
N ARG A 16 1.00 17.72 -4.94
CA ARG A 16 1.46 17.73 -6.34
C ARG A 16 1.47 16.32 -6.90
N VAL A 17 1.10 16.20 -8.18
CA VAL A 17 1.11 14.91 -8.87
C VAL A 17 2.53 14.31 -8.79
N PRO A 18 2.66 13.04 -8.40
CA PRO A 18 3.95 12.38 -8.36
C PRO A 18 4.46 12.14 -9.78
N ILE A 19 5.69 12.55 -10.03
CA ILE A 19 6.33 12.46 -11.34
C ILE A 19 7.19 11.20 -11.40
N ILE A 20 7.07 10.45 -12.50
CA ILE A 20 7.99 9.37 -12.86
C ILE A 20 8.81 9.85 -14.06
N ASN A 21 10.10 10.14 -13.84
CA ASN A 21 11.02 10.62 -14.88
C ASN A 21 11.64 9.46 -15.68
N PRO A 22 12.05 9.71 -16.93
CA PRO A 22 12.79 8.74 -17.72
C PRO A 22 14.03 8.23 -16.97
N CYS A 23 14.17 6.91 -16.86
CA CYS A 23 15.33 6.31 -16.19
C CYS A 23 15.83 5.09 -16.99
N PRO A 24 17.16 4.97 -17.26
CA PRO A 24 17.69 3.84 -18.00
C PRO A 24 17.72 2.53 -17.20
N GLU A 25 17.75 2.63 -15.86
CA GLU A 25 17.80 1.47 -14.98
C GLU A 25 16.44 0.75 -14.92
N PRO A 26 16.38 -0.57 -14.70
CA PRO A 26 15.12 -1.27 -14.53
C PRO A 26 14.39 -0.83 -13.25
N PHE A 27 13.08 -1.04 -13.19
CA PHE A 27 12.30 -0.82 -11.98
C PHE A 27 12.58 -1.88 -10.91
N THR A 28 12.60 -1.45 -9.66
CA THR A 28 12.74 -2.29 -8.46
C THR A 28 11.46 -2.28 -7.63
N PRO A 29 11.26 -3.26 -6.74
CA PRO A 29 10.09 -3.25 -5.84
C PRO A 29 10.06 -2.02 -4.91
N ASN A 30 11.23 -1.47 -4.58
CA ASN A 30 11.34 -0.25 -3.78
C ASN A 30 10.81 0.97 -4.53
N ASP A 31 11.07 1.06 -5.83
CA ASP A 31 10.58 2.14 -6.69
C ASP A 31 9.05 2.24 -6.67
N PHE A 32 8.36 1.12 -6.86
CA PHE A 32 6.89 1.09 -6.81
C PHE A 32 6.34 1.31 -5.41
N THR A 33 7.09 0.94 -4.38
CA THR A 33 6.72 1.20 -2.99
C THR A 33 6.81 2.69 -2.66
N HIS A 34 7.86 3.36 -3.15
CA HIS A 34 8.05 4.79 -3.05
C HIS A 34 6.98 5.55 -3.85
N TYR A 35 6.74 5.16 -5.11
CA TYR A 35 5.71 5.79 -5.93
C TYR A 35 4.31 5.63 -5.33
N GLU A 36 3.98 4.45 -4.79
CA GLU A 36 2.71 4.22 -4.09
C GLU A 36 2.51 5.20 -2.92
N TYR A 37 3.56 5.43 -2.11
CA TYR A 37 3.49 6.40 -1.02
C TYR A 37 3.18 7.81 -1.54
N MET A 38 3.90 8.27 -2.57
CA MET A 38 3.66 9.59 -3.18
C MET A 38 2.25 9.71 -3.78
N ALA A 39 1.78 8.65 -4.44
CA ALA A 39 0.46 8.59 -5.08
C ALA A 39 -0.68 8.64 -4.06
N ARG A 40 -0.57 7.88 -2.95
CA ARG A 40 -1.55 7.95 -1.85
C ARG A 40 -1.55 9.32 -1.20
N SER A 41 -0.37 9.86 -0.90
CA SER A 41 -0.21 11.22 -0.37
C SER A 41 -0.86 12.27 -1.27
N TYR A 42 -0.70 12.17 -2.59
CA TYR A 42 -1.37 13.02 -3.57
C TYR A 42 -2.89 12.95 -3.48
N ILE A 43 -3.44 11.74 -3.50
CA ILE A 43 -4.88 11.52 -3.47
C ILE A 43 -5.51 12.04 -2.17
N GLU A 44 -4.85 11.81 -1.05
CA GLU A 44 -5.32 12.22 0.28
C GLU A 44 -5.23 13.74 0.47
N ASN A 45 -4.16 14.38 -0.02
CA ASN A 45 -3.89 15.79 0.26
C ASN A 45 -4.48 16.77 -0.76
N VAL A 46 -4.74 16.37 -2.00
CA VAL A 46 -5.37 17.28 -2.98
C VAL A 46 -6.84 17.52 -2.67
N GLY A 47 -7.52 16.52 -2.12
CA GLY A 47 -8.98 16.54 -1.93
C GLY A 47 -9.74 16.62 -3.27
N ASN A 48 -11.06 16.38 -3.24
CA ASN A 48 -11.96 16.59 -4.40
C ASN A 48 -11.67 15.81 -5.70
N ILE A 49 -10.79 14.81 -5.69
CA ILE A 49 -10.67 13.87 -6.80
C ILE A 49 -11.66 12.72 -6.55
N GLU A 50 -12.53 12.44 -7.52
CA GLU A 50 -13.41 11.28 -7.43
C GLU A 50 -12.58 9.98 -7.48
N PRO A 51 -12.93 8.93 -6.71
CA PRO A 51 -12.15 7.69 -6.69
C PRO A 51 -11.89 7.04 -8.05
N ARG A 52 -12.85 7.17 -8.98
CA ARG A 52 -12.74 6.67 -10.36
C ARG A 52 -11.75 7.47 -11.23
N LYS A 53 -11.34 8.66 -10.78
CA LYS A 53 -10.43 9.56 -11.48
C LYS A 53 -9.01 9.53 -10.90
N TYR A 54 -8.76 8.79 -9.82
CA TYR A 54 -7.44 8.75 -9.17
C TYR A 54 -6.34 8.31 -10.14
N VAL A 55 -6.51 7.19 -10.84
CA VAL A 55 -5.50 6.67 -11.78
C VAL A 55 -5.29 7.64 -12.95
N HIS A 56 -6.37 8.22 -13.48
CA HIS A 56 -6.27 9.25 -14.51
C HIS A 56 -5.47 10.46 -14.02
N ALA A 57 -5.76 10.98 -12.83
CA ALA A 57 -5.04 12.12 -12.27
C ALA A 57 -3.54 11.83 -12.05
N LEU A 58 -3.20 10.62 -11.60
CA LEU A 58 -1.81 10.18 -11.46
C LEU A 58 -1.06 10.14 -12.80
N SER A 59 -1.77 9.84 -13.89
CA SER A 59 -1.16 9.73 -15.23
C SER A 59 -0.58 11.03 -15.77
N GLU A 60 -1.01 12.17 -15.24
CA GLU A 60 -0.43 13.48 -15.55
C GLU A 60 1.06 13.58 -15.16
N GLY A 61 1.51 12.73 -14.24
CA GLY A 61 2.90 12.64 -13.79
C GLY A 61 3.79 11.67 -14.58
N PHE A 62 3.27 10.94 -15.56
CA PHE A 62 4.06 9.94 -16.32
C PHE A 62 4.93 10.60 -17.39
N ARG A 63 6.21 10.83 -17.08
CA ARG A 63 7.20 11.36 -18.02
C ARG A 63 8.10 10.28 -18.62
N ASP A 64 8.28 9.17 -17.91
CA ASP A 64 8.96 7.99 -18.43
C ASP A 64 8.18 7.42 -19.64
N PRO A 65 8.80 7.32 -20.84
CA PRO A 65 8.11 6.85 -22.04
C PRO A 65 7.57 5.43 -21.91
N LEU A 66 8.27 4.53 -21.19
CA LEU A 66 7.83 3.14 -21.04
C LEU A 66 6.56 3.06 -20.19
N ILE A 67 6.51 3.80 -19.07
CA ILE A 67 5.30 3.89 -18.26
C ILE A 67 4.16 4.52 -19.06
N LYS A 68 4.46 5.61 -19.78
CA LYS A 68 3.44 6.35 -20.55
C LYS A 68 2.85 5.52 -21.68
N ASP A 69 3.68 4.84 -22.48
CA ASP A 69 3.21 4.02 -23.60
C ASP A 69 2.42 2.82 -23.10
N TRP A 70 2.87 2.14 -22.04
CA TRP A 70 2.13 1.08 -21.37
C TRP A 70 0.76 1.56 -20.88
N PHE A 71 0.72 2.72 -20.23
CA PHE A 71 -0.54 3.30 -19.76
C PHE A 71 -1.48 3.65 -20.90
N MET A 72 -0.98 4.29 -21.96
CA MET A 72 -1.79 4.68 -23.11
C MET A 72 -2.34 3.49 -23.88
N ALA A 73 -1.60 2.38 -23.93
CA ALA A 73 -2.03 1.16 -24.63
C ALA A 73 -3.29 0.52 -24.02
N ASP A 74 -3.54 0.69 -22.72
CA ASP A 74 -4.68 0.12 -22.01
C ASP A 74 -5.34 1.11 -21.02
N MET A 75 -5.35 2.38 -21.39
CA MET A 75 -5.76 3.50 -20.52
C MET A 75 -7.16 3.30 -19.94
N HIS A 76 -8.11 2.82 -20.76
CA HIS A 76 -9.49 2.64 -20.32
C HIS A 76 -9.61 1.59 -19.21
N HIS A 77 -8.93 0.44 -19.35
CA HIS A 77 -8.92 -0.58 -18.31
C HIS A 77 -8.19 -0.08 -17.07
N LEU A 78 -6.99 0.49 -17.21
CA LEU A 78 -6.18 0.95 -16.10
C LEU A 78 -6.89 2.03 -15.27
N CYS A 79 -7.57 2.98 -15.92
CA CYS A 79 -8.38 4.00 -15.24
C CYS A 79 -9.61 3.45 -14.51
N SER A 80 -10.08 2.25 -14.85
CA SER A 80 -11.19 1.60 -14.15
C SER A 80 -10.77 0.93 -12.83
N LEU A 81 -9.46 0.73 -12.64
CA LEU A 81 -8.91 0.09 -11.44
C LEU A 81 -8.92 1.06 -10.25
N ASN A 82 -9.07 0.51 -9.06
CA ASN A 82 -8.66 1.24 -7.86
C ASN A 82 -7.12 1.36 -7.81
N VAL A 83 -6.63 2.26 -6.98
CA VAL A 83 -5.19 2.60 -6.88
C VAL A 83 -4.34 1.36 -6.55
N THR A 84 -4.82 0.48 -5.65
CA THR A 84 -4.10 -0.74 -5.27
C THR A 84 -3.95 -1.69 -6.46
N ASN A 85 -5.02 -1.94 -7.20
CA ASN A 85 -5.00 -2.82 -8.38
C ASN A 85 -4.18 -2.20 -9.52
N PHE A 86 -4.23 -0.89 -9.70
CA PHE A 86 -3.38 -0.17 -10.65
C PHE A 86 -1.89 -0.33 -10.33
N LEU A 87 -1.49 -0.16 -9.07
CA LEU A 87 -0.11 -0.33 -8.64
C LEU A 87 0.36 -1.80 -8.75
N LEU A 88 -0.53 -2.76 -8.51
CA LEU A 88 -0.26 -4.17 -8.79
C LEU A 88 -0.01 -4.41 -10.28
N ALA A 89 -0.83 -3.83 -11.16
CA ALA A 89 -0.63 -3.91 -12.61
C ALA A 89 0.72 -3.29 -13.02
N MET A 90 1.11 -2.15 -12.45
CA MET A 90 2.44 -1.57 -12.68
C MET A 90 3.56 -2.52 -12.25
N ARG A 91 3.48 -3.10 -11.05
CA ARG A 91 4.48 -4.06 -10.56
C ARG A 91 4.59 -5.28 -11.48
N MET A 92 3.46 -5.80 -11.96
CA MET A 92 3.43 -6.94 -12.89
C MET A 92 4.02 -6.61 -14.26
N ALA A 93 3.84 -5.37 -14.74
CA ALA A 93 4.32 -4.95 -16.04
C ALA A 93 5.85 -4.71 -16.06
N PHE A 94 6.41 -4.18 -14.98
CA PHE A 94 7.77 -3.65 -14.97
C PHE A 94 8.77 -4.38 -14.08
N LEU A 95 8.32 -5.24 -13.16
CA LEU A 95 9.23 -6.04 -12.34
C LEU A 95 9.54 -7.39 -13.01
N PRO A 96 10.76 -7.93 -12.81
CA PRO A 96 11.10 -9.26 -13.31
C PRO A 96 10.13 -10.32 -12.80
N ARG A 97 9.79 -11.31 -13.64
CA ARG A 97 8.99 -12.45 -13.19
C ARG A 97 9.63 -13.09 -11.95
N SER A 98 8.81 -13.50 -10.98
CA SER A 98 9.23 -14.14 -9.72
C SER A 98 10.11 -13.28 -8.80
N TRP A 99 10.15 -11.95 -8.97
CA TRP A 99 10.87 -11.04 -8.06
C TRP A 99 10.44 -11.23 -6.59
N ASP A 100 9.14 -11.44 -6.41
CA ASP A 100 8.46 -11.63 -5.14
C ASP A 100 8.85 -12.95 -4.47
N ARG A 101 8.90 -14.04 -5.25
CA ARG A 101 9.41 -15.33 -4.79
C ARG A 101 10.86 -15.23 -4.34
N LYS A 102 11.72 -14.62 -5.15
CA LYS A 102 13.14 -14.46 -4.85
C LYS A 102 13.36 -13.68 -3.56
N LEU A 103 12.68 -12.54 -3.42
CA LEU A 103 12.78 -11.71 -2.22
C LEU A 103 12.27 -12.45 -0.96
N ARG A 104 11.20 -13.25 -1.08
CA ARG A 104 10.71 -14.09 0.02
C ARG A 104 11.71 -15.19 0.39
N ASP A 105 12.36 -15.80 -0.60
CA ASP A 105 13.39 -16.81 -0.36
C ASP A 105 14.63 -16.17 0.29
N GLU A 106 15.00 -14.95 -0.12
CA GLU A 106 16.05 -14.14 0.52
C GLU A 106 15.72 -13.85 2.00
N ILE A 107 14.49 -13.41 2.31
CA ILE A 107 14.06 -13.19 3.70
C ILE A 107 14.20 -14.50 4.49
N ARG A 108 13.64 -15.61 4.01
CA ARG A 108 13.65 -16.90 4.71
C ARG A 108 15.03 -17.51 4.89
N SER A 109 15.97 -17.18 4.01
CA SER A 109 17.36 -17.65 4.10
C SER A 109 18.25 -16.76 4.95
N SER A 110 17.74 -15.64 5.46
CA SER A 110 18.54 -14.69 6.23
C SER A 110 18.67 -15.14 7.69
N TYR A 111 19.86 -14.92 8.23
CA TYR A 111 20.21 -15.11 9.64
C TYR A 111 20.80 -13.81 10.19
N GLN A 112 20.73 -13.65 11.51
CA GLN A 112 21.45 -12.58 12.20
C GLN A 112 22.97 -12.72 11.96
N GLY A 113 23.62 -11.61 11.59
CA GLY A 113 25.09 -11.52 11.50
C GLY A 113 25.79 -11.70 12.86
N GLU A 114 27.12 -11.89 12.85
CA GLU A 114 27.90 -12.06 14.10
C GLU A 114 27.97 -10.78 14.94
N ASP A 115 28.12 -9.65 14.26
CA ASP A 115 28.25 -8.31 14.87
C ASP A 115 27.03 -7.43 14.56
N GLU A 116 25.91 -8.03 14.14
CA GLU A 116 24.68 -7.30 13.78
C GLU A 116 23.70 -7.35 14.95
N PHE A 117 23.23 -6.18 15.38
CA PHE A 117 22.08 -6.10 16.29
C PHE A 117 20.88 -6.81 15.68
N VAL A 118 20.18 -7.59 16.50
CA VAL A 118 18.95 -8.28 16.15
C VAL A 118 17.92 -7.27 15.64
N THR A 119 17.79 -6.09 16.27
CA THR A 119 16.86 -5.04 15.80
C THR A 119 17.19 -4.50 14.41
N ALA A 120 18.47 -4.36 14.06
CA ALA A 120 18.89 -3.93 12.73
C ALA A 120 18.56 -5.00 11.67
N TRP A 121 18.90 -6.26 11.95
CA TRP A 121 18.57 -7.41 11.10
C TRP A 121 17.05 -7.51 10.88
N MET A 122 16.26 -7.53 11.94
CA MET A 122 14.79 -7.58 11.88
C MET A 122 14.22 -6.42 11.07
N SER A 123 14.73 -5.21 11.26
CA SER A 123 14.25 -4.02 10.54
C SER A 123 14.45 -4.16 9.03
N ARG A 124 15.61 -4.65 8.60
CA ARG A 124 15.89 -4.94 7.18
C ARG A 124 14.93 -6.01 6.62
N LEU A 125 14.69 -7.09 7.35
CA LEU A 125 13.78 -8.15 6.92
C LEU A 125 12.32 -7.66 6.84
N ARG A 126 11.87 -6.85 7.79
CA ARG A 126 10.54 -6.23 7.78
C ARG A 126 10.38 -5.23 6.64
N GLN A 127 11.42 -4.47 6.31
CA GLN A 127 11.43 -3.60 5.12
C GLN A 127 11.29 -4.42 3.84
N ASN A 128 12.05 -5.51 3.70
CA ASN A 128 11.92 -6.43 2.56
C ASN A 128 10.53 -7.06 2.50
N ASN A 129 9.97 -7.50 3.64
CA ASN A 129 8.62 -8.06 3.68
C ASN A 129 7.56 -7.02 3.29
N THR A 130 7.76 -5.75 3.63
CA THR A 130 6.88 -4.66 3.20
C THR A 130 6.84 -4.53 1.67
N LEU A 131 7.94 -4.81 0.97
CA LEU A 131 7.96 -4.82 -0.50
C LEU A 131 7.12 -5.95 -1.09
N LEU A 132 6.83 -7.00 -0.33
CA LEU A 132 5.97 -8.12 -0.72
C LEU A 132 4.48 -7.83 -0.47
N ARG A 133 4.10 -6.67 0.07
CA ARG A 133 2.70 -6.33 0.30
C ARG A 133 1.86 -6.53 -0.95
N HIS A 134 0.62 -6.98 -0.76
CA HIS A 134 -0.31 -7.30 -1.85
C HIS A 134 0.14 -8.46 -2.76
N THR A 135 1.16 -9.23 -2.38
CA THR A 135 1.53 -10.50 -3.01
C THR A 135 1.20 -11.67 -2.08
N HIS A 136 1.03 -12.88 -2.64
CA HIS A 136 0.85 -14.11 -1.87
C HIS A 136 2.12 -14.56 -1.13
N PHE A 137 3.25 -13.86 -1.30
CA PHE A 137 4.52 -14.19 -0.67
C PHE A 137 4.85 -13.28 0.52
N HIS A 138 4.00 -12.30 0.83
CA HIS A 138 4.08 -11.54 2.06
C HIS A 138 3.97 -12.45 3.28
N LEU A 139 4.93 -12.38 4.18
CA LEU A 139 4.93 -13.14 5.43
C LEU A 139 4.02 -12.45 6.46
N SER A 140 3.24 -13.24 7.18
CA SER A 140 2.46 -12.72 8.31
C SER A 140 3.39 -12.31 9.47
N ASN A 141 2.84 -11.59 10.45
CA ASN A 141 3.60 -11.27 11.66
C ASN A 141 4.02 -12.54 12.41
N ASP A 142 3.16 -13.56 12.42
CA ASP A 142 3.43 -14.86 13.06
C ASP A 142 4.57 -15.59 12.34
N ASP A 143 4.53 -15.65 11.01
CA ASP A 143 5.61 -16.24 10.19
C ASP A 143 6.95 -15.50 10.41
N LEU A 144 6.91 -14.17 10.50
CA LEU A 144 8.11 -13.36 10.77
C LEU A 144 8.64 -13.62 12.17
N LEU A 145 7.77 -13.69 13.18
CA LEU A 145 8.17 -13.97 14.56
C LEU A 145 8.80 -15.35 14.69
N GLU A 146 8.18 -16.38 14.11
CA GLU A 146 8.74 -17.74 14.08
C GLU A 146 10.11 -17.75 13.39
N HIS A 147 10.23 -17.06 12.25
CA HIS A 147 11.50 -16.94 11.54
C HIS A 147 12.56 -16.24 12.41
N PHE A 148 12.23 -15.11 13.05
CA PHE A 148 13.17 -14.41 13.92
C PHE A 148 13.62 -15.26 15.11
N LYS A 149 12.68 -15.91 15.81
CA LYS A 149 13.01 -16.79 16.95
C LYS A 149 13.92 -17.96 16.55
N SER A 150 13.77 -18.51 15.34
CA SER A 150 14.55 -19.65 14.85
C SER A 150 15.89 -19.30 14.20
N HIS A 151 16.10 -18.04 13.78
CA HIS A 151 17.27 -17.60 13.01
C HIS A 151 18.17 -16.59 13.74
N ILE A 152 17.87 -16.29 15.02
CA ILE A 152 18.79 -15.63 15.94
C ILE A 152 19.93 -16.58 16.32
N LYS A 153 21.17 -16.08 16.38
CA LYS A 153 22.33 -16.90 16.77
C LYS A 153 22.30 -17.28 18.25
N ASN A 154 22.84 -18.46 18.56
CA ASN A 154 22.79 -19.08 19.88
C ASN A 154 23.40 -18.28 21.04
N SER A 155 24.30 -17.33 20.80
CA SER A 155 24.79 -16.42 21.84
C SER A 155 23.67 -15.58 22.44
N LEU A 156 22.57 -15.37 21.71
CA LEU A 156 21.33 -14.73 22.15
C LEU A 156 20.14 -15.70 22.14
N SER A 157 20.38 -17.04 22.07
CA SER A 157 19.29 -18.03 22.08
C SER A 157 18.32 -17.70 23.21
N ALA A 158 17.14 -17.23 22.81
CA ALA A 158 16.16 -16.60 23.68
C ALA A 158 15.77 -17.50 24.86
N HIS A 159 15.93 -18.82 24.70
CA HIS A 159 15.64 -19.79 25.76
C HIS A 159 16.57 -19.73 26.97
N GLN A 160 17.80 -19.25 26.84
CA GLN A 160 18.75 -19.24 27.96
C GLN A 160 19.12 -17.84 28.45
N ARG A 161 18.98 -16.83 27.58
CA ARG A 161 19.34 -15.44 27.89
C ARG A 161 18.12 -14.54 28.15
N TYR A 162 16.93 -14.85 27.59
CA TYR A 162 15.76 -13.96 27.62
C TYR A 162 14.41 -14.70 27.78
N PRO A 163 14.11 -15.21 28.99
CA PRO A 163 12.90 -16.02 29.24
C PRO A 163 11.58 -15.27 29.00
N GLU A 164 11.60 -13.94 29.05
CA GLU A 164 10.46 -13.07 28.75
C GLU A 164 10.17 -13.02 27.25
N ALA A 165 11.20 -12.76 26.43
CA ALA A 165 11.07 -12.76 24.96
C ALA A 165 10.70 -14.14 24.40
N ALA A 166 11.08 -15.24 25.06
CA ALA A 166 10.74 -16.58 24.61
C ALA A 166 9.23 -16.87 24.62
N LYS A 167 8.47 -16.23 25.52
CA LYS A 167 7.02 -16.45 25.73
C LYS A 167 6.13 -15.48 24.96
N GLU A 168 6.70 -14.43 24.39
CA GLU A 168 5.94 -13.40 23.70
C GLU A 168 5.60 -13.86 22.29
N ASP A 169 4.31 -13.82 21.95
CA ASP A 169 3.78 -14.30 20.67
C ASP A 169 3.32 -13.15 19.78
N ASP A 170 3.24 -11.91 20.30
CA ASP A 170 3.07 -10.72 19.48
C ASP A 170 4.41 -10.22 18.95
N LEU A 171 4.53 -10.12 17.62
CA LEU A 171 5.75 -9.68 16.96
C LEU A 171 6.22 -8.29 17.44
N MET A 172 5.30 -7.36 17.67
CA MET A 172 5.67 -5.99 18.02
C MET A 172 6.15 -5.90 19.47
N GLN A 173 5.48 -6.58 20.40
CA GLN A 173 5.94 -6.68 21.78
C GLN A 173 7.29 -7.39 21.86
N TRP A 174 7.46 -8.46 21.09
CA TRP A 174 8.72 -9.19 21.05
C TRP A 174 9.87 -8.31 20.57
N ILE A 175 9.68 -7.52 19.51
CA ILE A 175 10.67 -6.54 19.03
C ILE A 175 11.01 -5.49 20.11
N LEU A 176 10.02 -5.01 20.87
CA LEU A 176 10.26 -4.04 21.94
C LEU A 176 11.11 -4.62 23.08
N ILE A 177 10.85 -5.86 23.47
CA ILE A 177 11.64 -6.58 24.48
C ILE A 177 13.08 -6.73 24.01
N VAL A 178 13.28 -7.21 22.77
CA VAL A 178 14.63 -7.37 22.17
C VAL A 178 15.37 -6.04 22.12
N LYS A 179 14.69 -4.95 21.74
CA LYS A 179 15.28 -3.62 21.73
C LYS A 179 15.74 -3.18 23.12
N GLY A 180 14.89 -3.30 24.14
CA GLY A 180 15.25 -2.92 25.51
C GLY A 180 16.46 -3.69 26.07
N ILE A 181 16.61 -4.95 25.64
CA ILE A 181 17.78 -5.77 25.95
C ILE A 181 19.05 -5.23 25.30
N GLU A 182 19.00 -4.93 23.99
CA GLU A 182 20.15 -4.40 23.25
C GLU A 182 20.59 -3.04 23.79
N ASP A 183 19.63 -2.14 24.04
CA ASP A 183 19.88 -0.82 24.63
C ASP A 183 20.59 -0.96 26.00
N SER A 184 20.19 -1.94 26.83
CA SER A 184 20.82 -2.21 28.13
C SER A 184 22.24 -2.82 28.03
N GLN A 185 22.60 -3.43 26.91
CA GLN A 185 23.95 -3.96 26.69
C GLN A 185 24.95 -2.87 26.30
N GLU A 186 24.50 -1.83 25.61
CA GLU A 186 25.32 -0.66 25.28
C GLU A 186 25.75 0.11 26.54
N ASP A 187 24.84 0.28 27.50
CA ASP A 187 25.13 1.00 28.75
C ASP A 187 26.19 0.29 29.62
N VAL A 188 26.23 -1.05 29.60
CA VAL A 188 27.20 -1.83 30.37
C VAL A 188 28.58 -1.86 29.70
N ASN A 189 28.62 -1.92 28.37
CA ASN A 189 29.89 -1.98 27.62
C ASN A 189 30.51 -0.58 27.42
N GLY A 190 29.72 0.50 27.42
CA GLY A 190 30.18 1.89 27.32
C GLY A 190 30.78 2.46 28.61
N GLY A 191 30.67 1.77 29.75
CA GLY A 191 31.18 2.23 31.04
C GLY A 191 32.65 1.88 31.34
N SER A 192 33.40 1.26 30.42
CA SER A 192 34.76 0.76 30.67
C SER A 192 35.82 1.16 29.63
N GLU A 193 35.59 2.17 28.80
CA GLU A 193 36.67 2.77 28.00
C GLU A 193 36.60 4.30 28.04
N SER A 194 37.27 4.88 29.05
CA SER A 194 37.80 6.22 28.93
C SER A 194 39.18 6.15 28.27
N ASP A 195 39.24 6.25 26.95
CA ASP A 195 40.30 7.05 26.34
C ASP A 195 39.92 7.60 24.97
N ALA A 196 40.32 8.84 24.76
CA ALA A 196 39.89 9.70 23.68
C ALA A 196 40.42 9.25 22.31
N THR A 197 39.57 9.15 21.29
CA THR A 197 39.93 9.53 19.91
C THR A 197 38.67 9.86 19.09
N GLN A 198 38.69 11.05 18.48
CA GLN A 198 37.68 11.67 17.62
C GLN A 198 37.12 10.73 16.53
N CYS A 199 35.79 10.63 16.45
CA CYS A 199 35.09 10.12 15.27
C CYS A 199 34.87 11.23 14.23
N SER A 200 35.50 11.07 13.06
CA SER A 200 35.08 11.71 11.80
C SER A 200 34.01 10.85 11.12
N PRO A 201 33.09 11.42 10.33
CA PRO A 201 31.98 10.66 9.76
C PRO A 201 32.45 9.76 8.59
N VAL A 202 32.22 8.45 8.73
CA VAL A 202 32.56 7.44 7.71
C VAL A 202 31.51 7.47 6.59
N ILE A 203 31.96 7.92 5.42
CA ILE A 203 31.27 7.79 4.13
C ILE A 203 31.29 6.31 3.72
N PHE A 204 30.11 5.68 3.64
CA PHE A 204 29.95 4.35 3.06
C PHE A 204 30.31 4.36 1.56
N LYS A 205 31.34 3.60 1.17
CA LYS A 205 31.60 3.23 -0.22
C LYS A 205 31.10 1.79 -0.47
N PRO A 206 30.26 1.54 -1.48
CA PRO A 206 29.88 0.19 -1.87
C PRO A 206 31.09 -0.57 -2.40
N THR A 207 31.38 -1.74 -1.84
CA THR A 207 32.43 -2.62 -2.33
C THR A 207 31.79 -3.70 -3.20
N ASP A 208 32.03 -3.61 -4.50
CA ASP A 208 31.62 -4.58 -5.52
C ASP A 208 32.64 -5.74 -5.57
N PRO A 209 32.25 -7.01 -5.34
CA PRO A 209 33.17 -8.13 -5.38
C PRO A 209 33.10 -8.84 -6.74
N ARG A 210 33.79 -8.30 -7.75
CA ARG A 210 34.27 -9.12 -8.87
C ARG A 210 35.34 -8.38 -9.65
N LEU A 211 36.59 -8.83 -9.53
CA LEU A 211 37.59 -8.91 -10.60
C LEU A 211 38.94 -9.43 -10.06
N LYS A 212 39.27 -10.69 -10.36
CA LYS A 212 40.65 -11.18 -10.60
C LYS A 212 40.57 -12.05 -11.86
N ARG A 213 40.90 -11.52 -13.04
CA ARG A 213 42.23 -11.41 -13.67
C ARG A 213 42.69 -12.72 -14.33
N LYS A 214 42.76 -12.71 -15.67
CA LYS A 214 43.94 -13.21 -16.39
C LYS A 214 44.08 -12.56 -17.77
N ARG A 215 45.35 -12.37 -18.16
CA ARG A 215 45.90 -11.48 -19.18
C ARG A 215 46.76 -12.34 -20.13
N SER A 216 46.61 -12.15 -21.44
CA SER A 216 47.56 -12.44 -22.54
C SER A 216 46.76 -12.35 -23.85
N GLY A 217 47.15 -11.73 -24.96
CA GLY A 217 48.33 -11.00 -25.40
C GLY A 217 48.25 -10.84 -26.93
N SER A 218 48.64 -9.66 -27.43
CA SER A 218 49.23 -9.30 -28.75
C SER A 218 48.51 -9.45 -30.11
N SER A 219 48.88 -8.50 -30.98
CA SER A 219 48.71 -8.30 -32.44
C SER A 219 47.35 -7.80 -32.93
N GLU A 220 47.22 -6.54 -33.36
CA GLU A 220 47.77 -5.83 -34.54
C GLU A 220 46.79 -5.87 -35.74
N ASP A 221 46.64 -4.69 -36.31
CA ASP A 221 46.18 -4.32 -37.66
C ASP A 221 44.69 -4.02 -37.98
N ASP A 222 44.60 -2.86 -38.64
CA ASP A 222 43.66 -2.38 -39.65
C ASP A 222 42.34 -1.63 -39.30
N VAL A 223 42.43 -0.34 -39.61
CA VAL A 223 41.42 0.69 -39.94
C VAL A 223 41.39 0.78 -41.50
N PRO A 224 40.45 1.43 -42.25
CA PRO A 224 39.23 2.19 -41.91
C PRO A 224 37.98 1.92 -42.81
N SER A 225 36.92 2.67 -42.50
CA SER A 225 35.97 3.33 -43.45
C SER A 225 34.62 2.64 -43.69
N LYS A 226 33.50 3.33 -43.43
CA LYS A 226 32.89 4.34 -44.32
C LYS A 226 31.60 4.92 -43.71
N ARG A 227 31.53 6.25 -43.74
CA ARG A 227 30.33 7.10 -43.69
C ARG A 227 29.69 7.18 -45.09
N PRO A 228 28.38 7.42 -45.23
CA PRO A 228 27.91 8.69 -45.82
C PRO A 228 26.64 9.23 -45.10
N THR A 229 26.47 10.53 -44.79
CA THR A 229 26.25 11.74 -45.62
C THR A 229 24.78 11.96 -46.07
N LEU A 230 24.07 12.77 -45.26
CA LEU A 230 23.21 13.96 -45.54
C LEU A 230 22.13 14.03 -46.69
N SER A 231 20.90 14.38 -46.23
CA SER A 231 19.93 15.41 -46.73
C SER A 231 19.06 15.13 -47.99
N PRO A 232 17.97 15.89 -48.32
CA PRO A 232 17.21 16.97 -47.62
C PRO A 232 15.64 16.87 -47.68
N LEU A 233 14.98 17.85 -47.03
CA LEU A 233 13.56 18.30 -47.14
C LEU A 233 13.09 18.67 -48.58
N PRO A 234 11.77 18.83 -48.83
CA PRO A 234 11.20 20.19 -48.89
C PRO A 234 9.77 20.38 -48.34
N SER A 235 9.45 21.66 -48.15
CA SER A 235 8.28 22.33 -47.57
C SER A 235 7.06 22.45 -48.50
N THR A 236 5.87 22.76 -47.93
CA THR A 236 4.81 23.69 -48.43
C THR A 236 3.64 23.67 -47.42
N SER A 237 3.27 24.74 -46.69
CA SER A 237 2.62 26.02 -47.03
C SER A 237 1.09 25.97 -47.18
N ALA A 238 0.42 26.76 -46.32
CA ALA A 238 -0.70 27.69 -46.59
C ALA A 238 -2.07 27.46 -45.90
N SER A 239 -2.37 28.43 -45.02
CA SER A 239 -3.62 29.17 -44.69
C SER A 239 -4.99 28.73 -45.20
N VAL A 240 -6.04 28.97 -44.39
CA VAL A 240 -7.06 30.04 -44.60
C VAL A 240 -8.01 30.14 -43.38
N ALA A 241 -8.32 31.38 -43.00
CA ALA A 241 -9.27 31.80 -41.97
C ALA A 241 -10.74 31.50 -42.34
N THR A 242 -11.67 31.52 -41.37
CA THR A 242 -12.87 32.40 -41.31
C THR A 242 -13.61 32.13 -39.98
N ALA A 243 -14.03 33.20 -39.29
CA ALA A 243 -14.87 33.19 -38.09
C ALA A 243 -16.35 33.47 -38.47
N PRO A 244 -17.24 33.92 -37.56
CA PRO A 244 -18.05 33.08 -36.67
C PRO A 244 -19.56 33.36 -36.82
N LEU A 245 -20.45 32.49 -36.35
CA LEU A 245 -21.81 32.88 -35.93
C LEU A 245 -22.32 32.00 -34.77
N THR A 246 -22.73 32.68 -33.70
CA THR A 246 -23.60 32.23 -32.60
C THR A 246 -25.04 32.02 -33.12
N PRO A 247 -25.93 31.27 -32.42
CA PRO A 247 -26.81 31.88 -31.41
C PRO A 247 -27.16 30.96 -30.20
N ILE A 248 -27.19 31.50 -28.97
CA ILE A 248 -28.36 31.87 -28.14
C ILE A 248 -29.10 30.68 -27.48
N SER A 249 -28.97 30.63 -26.14
CA SER A 249 -29.71 29.82 -25.18
C SER A 249 -31.23 30.09 -25.17
N PRO A 250 -32.04 29.12 -24.70
CA PRO A 250 -33.33 29.40 -24.10
C PRO A 250 -33.30 29.30 -22.56
N SER A 251 -34.11 30.18 -21.98
CA SER A 251 -34.29 30.49 -20.57
C SER A 251 -35.02 29.40 -19.76
N ALA A 252 -34.70 29.36 -18.47
CA ALA A 252 -35.47 28.68 -17.42
C ALA A 252 -36.79 29.41 -17.09
N PRO A 253 -37.71 28.74 -16.37
CA PRO A 253 -38.51 29.41 -15.35
C PRO A 253 -38.32 28.79 -13.96
N SER A 254 -38.19 29.68 -12.97
CA SER A 254 -38.29 29.41 -11.54
C SER A 254 -39.68 28.94 -11.14
N ALA A 255 -39.76 27.98 -10.21
CA ALA A 255 -40.92 27.78 -9.35
C ALA A 255 -40.47 27.40 -7.93
N THR A 256 -40.49 28.39 -7.06
CA THR A 256 -40.40 28.33 -5.60
C THR A 256 -41.67 27.68 -5.07
N HIS A 257 -41.61 26.60 -4.28
CA HIS A 257 -42.62 26.30 -3.24
C HIS A 257 -42.05 25.26 -2.25
N SER A 258 -41.71 25.72 -1.04
CA SER A 258 -41.80 24.91 0.16
C SER A 258 -43.22 25.00 0.72
N PRO A 259 -43.68 23.97 1.44
CA PRO A 259 -44.12 24.23 2.80
C PRO A 259 -43.58 23.20 3.80
N ARG A 260 -43.51 23.69 5.04
CA ARG A 260 -42.94 23.06 6.22
C ARG A 260 -44.07 22.42 7.04
N THR A 261 -43.75 21.29 7.67
CA THR A 261 -44.30 20.71 8.92
C THR A 261 -45.75 20.22 8.98
N LEU A 262 -45.93 18.95 9.35
CA LEU A 262 -46.60 18.57 10.62
C LEU A 262 -46.28 17.10 11.02
N LEU A 263 -46.32 16.89 12.34
CA LEU A 263 -45.93 15.73 13.15
C LEU A 263 -46.90 14.53 13.09
N HIS A 264 -46.39 13.40 13.61
CA HIS A 264 -47.07 12.16 14.04
C HIS A 264 -47.49 11.17 12.93
N GLU A 265 -46.76 10.06 12.81
CA GLU A 265 -47.25 8.78 13.32
C GLU A 265 -46.20 7.67 13.22
N ARG A 266 -46.08 6.95 14.34
CA ARG A 266 -45.27 5.76 14.52
C ARG A 266 -45.99 4.59 13.86
N ALA A 267 -45.70 4.33 12.59
CA ALA A 267 -46.15 3.12 11.91
C ALA A 267 -44.95 2.23 11.59
N HIS A 268 -44.93 1.06 12.22
CA HIS A 268 -44.07 -0.07 11.92
C HIS A 268 -44.27 -0.50 10.45
N ALA A 269 -43.51 0.10 9.53
CA ALA A 269 -43.42 -0.41 8.17
C ALA A 269 -42.55 -1.68 8.20
N TYR A 270 -43.22 -2.83 8.04
CA TYR A 270 -42.59 -4.12 7.78
C TYR A 270 -41.62 -3.97 6.59
N HIS A 271 -40.32 -3.90 6.90
CA HIS A 271 -39.27 -3.96 5.89
C HIS A 271 -39.28 -5.35 5.26
N ILE A 272 -39.48 -5.40 3.94
CA ILE A 272 -39.20 -6.56 3.08
C ILE A 272 -37.70 -6.83 3.24
N GLY A 273 -37.38 -7.82 4.08
CA GLY A 273 -36.29 -7.72 5.03
C GLY A 273 -35.14 -8.66 4.76
N LEU A 274 -33.93 -8.10 4.79
CA LEU A 274 -32.72 -8.88 4.97
C LEU A 274 -32.87 -9.77 6.23
N PRO A 275 -32.46 -11.05 6.19
CA PRO A 275 -32.57 -11.95 7.34
C PRO A 275 -31.87 -11.35 8.54
N GLY A 276 -32.52 -11.30 9.70
CA GLY A 276 -31.94 -10.70 10.91
C GLY A 276 -30.60 -11.37 11.27
N LEU A 277 -29.61 -10.57 11.71
CA LEU A 277 -28.35 -11.13 12.18
C LEU A 277 -28.60 -11.95 13.45
N THR A 278 -28.05 -13.17 13.52
CA THR A 278 -28.08 -13.99 14.74
C THR A 278 -27.23 -13.36 15.85
N GLY A 279 -27.36 -13.85 17.10
CA GLY A 279 -26.49 -13.43 18.21
C GLY A 279 -25.01 -13.61 17.89
N GLU A 280 -24.64 -14.81 17.42
CA GLU A 280 -23.27 -15.14 17.01
C GLU A 280 -22.76 -14.24 15.88
N GLN A 281 -23.59 -13.98 14.87
CA GLN A 281 -23.24 -13.06 13.78
C GLN A 281 -23.01 -11.65 14.30
N ARG A 282 -23.81 -11.18 15.25
CA ARG A 282 -23.63 -9.86 15.85
C ARG A 282 -22.33 -9.78 16.64
N ASP A 283 -22.03 -10.77 17.46
CA ASP A 283 -20.79 -10.78 18.26
C ASP A 283 -19.55 -10.91 17.39
N TRP A 284 -19.64 -11.72 16.34
CA TRP A 284 -18.60 -11.82 15.32
C TRP A 284 -18.39 -10.48 14.59
N MET A 285 -19.48 -9.77 14.23
CA MET A 285 -19.38 -8.42 13.67
C MET A 285 -18.78 -7.42 14.66
N LYS A 286 -19.08 -7.50 15.96
CA LYS A 286 -18.43 -6.65 16.99
C LYS A 286 -16.92 -6.92 17.04
N GLN A 287 -16.52 -8.20 17.07
CA GLN A 287 -15.11 -8.61 17.14
C GLN A 287 -14.31 -8.11 15.93
N LYS A 288 -14.90 -8.15 14.74
CA LYS A 288 -14.27 -7.74 13.48
C LYS A 288 -14.52 -6.27 13.11
N LYS A 289 -14.95 -5.45 14.07
CA LYS A 289 -15.26 -4.01 13.89
C LYS A 289 -16.13 -3.75 12.65
N GLY A 290 -17.24 -4.48 12.54
CA GLY A 290 -18.16 -4.43 11.42
C GLY A 290 -19.34 -3.48 11.62
N CYS A 291 -19.93 -3.04 10.51
CA CYS A 291 -21.12 -2.20 10.49
C CYS A 291 -22.39 -3.05 10.32
N PHE A 292 -23.29 -3.00 11.30
CA PHE A 292 -24.54 -3.77 11.27
C PHE A 292 -25.54 -3.32 10.19
N ARG A 293 -25.38 -2.10 9.65
CA ARG A 293 -26.25 -1.57 8.61
C ARG A 293 -25.89 -2.11 7.22
N CYS A 294 -24.63 -2.01 6.81
CA CYS A 294 -24.16 -2.53 5.52
C CYS A 294 -23.71 -3.99 5.56
N ARG A 295 -23.65 -4.58 6.77
CA ARG A 295 -23.22 -5.95 7.02
C ARG A 295 -21.81 -6.26 6.52
N ARG A 296 -20.90 -5.27 6.61
CA ARG A 296 -19.47 -5.40 6.26
C ARG A 296 -18.56 -5.39 7.49
N ILE A 297 -17.49 -6.17 7.48
CA ILE A 297 -16.43 -6.17 8.51
C ILE A 297 -15.24 -5.30 8.13
N TRP A 298 -14.42 -4.93 9.13
CA TRP A 298 -13.22 -4.10 8.97
C TRP A 298 -13.49 -2.74 8.31
N VAL A 299 -14.64 -2.14 8.63
CA VAL A 299 -15.05 -0.83 8.10
C VAL A 299 -14.92 0.24 9.18
N PHE A 300 -14.51 1.45 8.78
CA PHE A 300 -14.33 2.58 9.70
C PHE A 300 -15.60 3.41 9.91
N HIS A 301 -16.77 2.75 9.90
CA HIS A 301 -18.05 3.41 10.17
C HIS A 301 -18.97 2.48 10.98
N THR A 302 -19.90 3.09 11.72
CA THR A 302 -20.96 2.38 12.46
C THR A 302 -22.32 2.62 11.79
N SER A 303 -23.36 1.87 12.17
CA SER A 303 -24.72 2.02 11.62
C SER A 303 -25.25 3.46 11.48
N PRO A 304 -25.05 4.38 12.46
CA PRO A 304 -25.49 5.77 12.32
C PRO A 304 -24.71 6.58 11.28
N TYR A 305 -23.45 6.24 11.02
CA TYR A 305 -22.56 6.94 10.08
C TYR A 305 -22.29 6.14 8.80
N CYS A 306 -23.13 5.14 8.50
CA CYS A 306 -22.97 4.29 7.34
C CYS A 306 -23.54 4.96 6.08
N ASP A 307 -22.65 5.31 5.17
CA ASP A 307 -22.89 5.86 3.83
C ASP A 307 -23.26 4.78 2.80
N ILE A 308 -22.79 3.54 3.00
CA ILE A 308 -23.07 2.39 2.11
C ILE A 308 -24.55 1.97 2.15
N GLY A 309 -25.25 2.19 3.26
CA GLY A 309 -26.64 1.77 3.42
C GLY A 309 -26.81 0.27 3.66
N GLN A 310 -28.04 -0.23 3.54
CA GLN A 310 -28.34 -1.66 3.66
C GLN A 310 -27.94 -2.39 2.37
N PRO A 311 -27.41 -3.62 2.46
CA PRO A 311 -27.17 -4.41 1.26
C PRO A 311 -28.47 -4.74 0.56
N ASP A 312 -28.39 -4.92 -0.75
CA ASP A 312 -29.53 -5.31 -1.56
C ASP A 312 -30.03 -6.71 -1.13
N PRO A 313 -31.32 -6.85 -0.74
CA PRO A 313 -31.88 -8.10 -0.25
C PRO A 313 -31.83 -9.25 -1.29
N GLU A 314 -31.86 -8.95 -2.59
CA GLU A 314 -31.84 -9.98 -3.63
C GLU A 314 -30.45 -10.60 -3.81
N THR A 315 -29.40 -9.79 -3.61
CA THR A 315 -27.99 -10.17 -3.79
C THR A 315 -27.29 -10.50 -2.46
N TYR A 316 -27.93 -10.25 -1.33
CA TYR A 316 -27.36 -10.53 -0.02
C TYR A 316 -27.20 -12.05 0.21
N ARG A 317 -25.97 -12.46 0.56
CA ARG A 317 -25.61 -13.87 0.81
C ARG A 317 -24.91 -14.11 2.15
N GLY A 318 -24.70 -13.09 2.97
CA GLY A 318 -24.04 -13.20 4.27
C GLY A 318 -23.22 -11.97 4.63
N ILE A 319 -22.49 -12.03 5.75
CA ILE A 319 -21.60 -10.93 6.16
C ILE A 319 -20.48 -10.79 5.12
N MET A 320 -20.21 -9.55 4.71
CA MET A 320 -19.29 -9.24 3.62
C MET A 320 -17.99 -8.62 4.14
N GLN A 321 -16.92 -8.69 3.35
CA GLN A 321 -15.72 -7.89 3.55
C GLN A 321 -15.97 -6.44 3.10
N GLN A 322 -14.96 -5.58 3.29
CA GLN A 322 -15.00 -4.18 2.88
C GLN A 322 -15.29 -4.02 1.37
N ASP A 323 -14.78 -4.94 0.55
CA ASP A 323 -14.96 -4.96 -0.92
C ASP A 323 -16.30 -5.52 -1.39
N GLY A 324 -17.15 -6.02 -0.47
CA GLY A 324 -18.45 -6.62 -0.80
C GLY A 324 -18.41 -8.13 -1.07
N THR A 325 -17.25 -8.79 -0.97
CA THR A 325 -17.17 -10.25 -1.07
C THR A 325 -17.72 -10.92 0.20
N VAL A 326 -18.40 -12.06 0.05
CA VAL A 326 -18.98 -12.79 1.20
C VAL A 326 -17.86 -13.47 1.99
N VAL A 327 -17.87 -13.31 3.31
CA VAL A 327 -16.91 -13.99 4.19
C VAL A 327 -17.35 -15.44 4.40
N LEU A 328 -16.54 -16.39 3.94
CA LEU A 328 -16.83 -17.83 4.01
C LEU A 328 -16.80 -18.37 5.45
N ASP A 329 -15.98 -17.77 6.32
CA ASP A 329 -15.81 -18.17 7.72
C ASP A 329 -16.79 -17.47 8.68
N ALA A 330 -17.75 -16.69 8.16
CA ALA A 330 -18.77 -16.06 8.98
C ALA A 330 -19.76 -17.12 9.51
N PRO A 331 -20.26 -16.97 10.76
CA PRO A 331 -21.31 -17.84 11.30
C PRO A 331 -22.51 -17.88 10.34
N LYS A 332 -22.89 -19.09 9.90
CA LYS A 332 -23.97 -19.28 8.93
C LYS A 332 -25.33 -19.05 9.58
N HIS A 333 -26.25 -18.47 8.81
CA HIS A 333 -27.64 -18.36 9.25
C HIS A 333 -28.32 -19.72 9.05
N TYR A 334 -28.67 -20.41 10.14
CA TYR A 334 -29.58 -21.55 10.10
C TYR A 334 -31.02 -21.03 10.28
N PRO A 335 -31.92 -21.25 9.32
CA PRO A 335 -33.25 -20.64 9.32
C PRO A 335 -34.21 -21.13 10.43
N ASP A 336 -33.83 -22.14 11.23
CA ASP A 336 -34.72 -22.79 12.21
C ASP A 336 -34.34 -22.59 13.69
N SER A 337 -33.42 -21.67 14.02
CA SER A 337 -33.11 -21.41 15.44
C SER A 337 -34.15 -20.47 16.08
N PRO A 338 -34.82 -20.88 17.18
CA PRO A 338 -35.84 -20.05 17.85
C PRO A 338 -35.25 -18.71 18.30
N GLN A 339 -35.86 -17.60 17.87
CA GLN A 339 -35.47 -16.28 18.38
C GLN A 339 -35.92 -16.15 19.83
N LEU A 340 -34.96 -16.16 20.76
CA LEU A 340 -35.21 -15.73 22.13
C LEU A 340 -35.52 -14.22 22.13
N PRO A 341 -36.55 -13.77 22.86
CA PRO A 341 -36.94 -12.37 22.89
C PRO A 341 -35.82 -11.50 23.50
N TYR A 342 -35.51 -10.42 22.80
CA TYR A 342 -34.48 -9.44 23.14
C TYR A 342 -35.02 -8.46 24.20
N ASN A 343 -34.37 -8.37 25.36
CA ASN A 343 -34.65 -7.35 26.37
C ASN A 343 -33.87 -6.06 26.05
N ASP A 344 -34.59 -4.94 26.01
CA ASP A 344 -34.15 -3.60 25.57
C ASP A 344 -33.61 -2.75 26.74
N GLU A 345 -32.78 -3.33 27.63
CA GLU A 345 -32.32 -2.62 28.86
C GLU A 345 -30.89 -2.07 28.81
N ASP A 346 -30.04 -2.47 27.86
CA ASP A 346 -28.62 -2.04 27.82
C ASP A 346 -28.37 -0.69 27.10
N ARG A 347 -29.34 0.24 27.15
CA ARG A 347 -29.26 1.56 26.49
C ARG A 347 -28.75 2.70 27.38
N HIS A 348 -28.21 2.42 28.56
CA HIS A 348 -27.66 3.45 29.44
C HIS A 348 -26.25 3.09 29.90
N TRP A 349 -25.25 3.47 29.10
CA TRP A 349 -23.89 3.65 29.61
C TRP A 349 -23.57 5.15 29.59
N SER A 350 -23.69 5.77 30.77
CA SER A 350 -23.26 7.14 31.03
C SER A 350 -21.73 7.19 31.08
N ALA A 351 -21.13 8.18 30.41
CA ALA A 351 -19.71 8.46 30.50
C ALA A 351 -19.32 8.92 31.93
N PRO A 352 -18.11 8.59 32.42
CA PRO A 352 -17.59 9.22 33.63
C PRO A 352 -17.21 10.68 33.30
N LYS A 353 -17.67 11.61 34.15
CA LYS A 353 -17.13 12.97 34.24
C LYS A 353 -16.07 12.98 35.33
N ASP A 354 -14.94 13.61 35.04
CA ASP A 354 -14.03 14.16 36.05
C ASP A 354 -14.70 15.25 36.89
#